data_AF-A0A0Q5N6W8-F1
#
_entry.id   AF-A0A0Q5N6W8-F1
#
_cell.length_a   1.000
_cell.length_b   1.000
_cell.length_c   1.000
_cell.angle_alpha   90.00
_cell.angle_beta   90.00
_cell.angle_gamma   90.00
#
_symmetry.space_group_name_H-M   'P 1'
#
loop_
_entity.id
_entity.type
_entity.pdbx_description
1 polymer ?
#
loop_
_entity_poly.entity_id
_entity_poly.type
_entity_poly.pdbx_seq_one_letter_code
_entity_poly.pdbx_strand_id
1 'polypeptide(L)' 'MLEKKLLFPLQTLYSFRHSAAVNVYRKTKDLDIVKRMMGHSDMIVTLKYLRSLGEYTDDSLRDFMPDLES' A
#
# COMPACT_ATOMS: atom_id res chain seq x y z
N MET A 1 -5.14 -9.52 -23.45
CA MET A 1 -3.89 -8.96 -22.86
C MET A 1 -2.90 -10.06 -22.49
N LEU A 2 -3.33 -11.14 -21.85
CA LEU A 2 -2.48 -12.32 -21.58
C LEU A 2 -1.97 -12.99 -22.87
N GLU A 3 -2.87 -13.28 -23.83
CA GLU A 3 -2.50 -13.86 -25.13
C GLU A 3 -1.58 -12.96 -25.96
N LYS A 4 -1.74 -11.63 -25.81
CA LYS A 4 -0.86 -10.62 -26.42
C LYS A 4 0.45 -10.43 -25.66
N LYS A 5 0.71 -11.23 -24.61
CA LYS A 5 1.89 -11.15 -23.71
C LYS A 5 2.12 -9.76 -23.09
N LEU A 6 1.05 -8.99 -22.91
CA LEU A 6 1.11 -7.66 -22.30
C LEU A 6 0.95 -7.72 -20.77
N LEU A 7 0.35 -8.80 -20.26
CA LEU A 7 0.17 -9.05 -18.82
C LEU A 7 0.52 -10.51 -18.49
N PHE A 8 0.91 -10.75 -17.25
CA PHE A 8 1.10 -12.09 -16.68
C PHE A 8 -0.10 -12.51 -15.81
N PRO A 9 -0.32 -13.83 -15.56
CA PRO A 9 -1.50 -14.33 -14.85
C PRO A 9 -1.78 -13.73 -13.46
N LEU A 10 -0.80 -13.12 -12.80
CA LEU A 10 -0.94 -12.48 -11.48
C LEU A 10 -0.96 -10.94 -11.54
N GLN A 11 -0.81 -10.35 -12.73
CA GLN A 11 -0.91 -8.92 -12.92
C GLN A 11 -2.38 -8.51 -13.02
N THR A 12 -2.93 -8.20 -11.86
CA THR A 12 -4.29 -7.69 -11.69
C THR A 12 -4.26 -6.19 -11.43
N LEU A 13 -5.40 -5.51 -11.60
CA LEU A 13 -5.54 -4.11 -11.20
C LEU A 13 -5.17 -3.90 -9.72
N TYR A 14 -5.47 -4.88 -8.86
CA TYR A 14 -5.10 -4.85 -7.45
C TYR A 14 -3.56 -4.86 -7.25
N SER A 15 -2.85 -5.73 -7.97
CA SER A 15 -1.38 -5.75 -7.93
C SER A 15 -0.76 -4.44 -8.43
N PHE A 16 -1.34 -3.82 -9.47
CA PHE A 16 -0.90 -2.50 -9.94
C PHE A 16 -1.15 -1.41 -8.90
N ARG A 17 -2.29 -1.43 -8.19
CA ARG A 17 -2.56 -0.50 -7.10
C ARG A 17 -1.55 -0.63 -5.96
N HIS A 18 -1.16 -1.85 -5.59
CA HIS A 18 -0.09 -2.07 -4.62
C HIS A 18 1.23 -1.47 -5.08
N SER A 19 1.68 -1.82 -6.29
CA SER A 19 2.93 -1.30 -6.83
C SER A 19 2.92 0.22 -6.93
N ALA A 20 1.79 0.82 -7.29
CA ALA A 20 1.63 2.28 -7.35
C ALA A 20 1.76 2.93 -5.96
N ALA A 21 1.05 2.41 -4.96
CA ALA A 21 1.12 2.92 -3.58
C ALA A 21 2.54 2.86 -3.01
N VAL A 22 3.22 1.72 -3.18
CA VAL A 22 4.62 1.53 -2.76
C VAL A 22 5.53 2.53 -3.46
N ASN A 23 5.42 2.64 -4.78
CA ASN A 23 6.29 3.52 -5.57
C ASN A 23 6.11 5.00 -5.20
N VAL A 24 4.86 5.45 -5.05
CA VAL A 24 4.57 6.82 -4.62
C VAL A 24 5.12 7.06 -3.22
N TYR A 25 4.80 6.19 -2.25
CA TYR A 25 5.28 6.33 -0.89
C TYR A 25 6.81 6.37 -0.81
N ARG A 26 7.52 5.47 -1.51
CA ARG A 26 8.99 5.44 -1.52
C ARG A 26 9.60 6.72 -2.09
N LYS A 27 8.95 7.34 -3.09
CA LYS A 27 9.41 8.57 -3.74
C LYS A 27 9.12 9.83 -2.93
N THR A 28 7.96 9.91 -2.30
CA THR A 28 7.51 11.14 -1.64
C THR A 28 7.70 11.12 -0.13
N LYS A 29 7.65 9.93 0.49
CA LYS A 29 7.53 9.73 1.95
C LYS A 29 6.36 10.52 2.57
N ASP A 30 5.36 10.86 1.75
CA ASP A 30 4.19 11.66 2.11
C ASP A 30 2.95 10.77 2.13
N LEU A 31 2.39 10.58 3.33
CA LEU A 31 1.22 9.74 3.56
C LEU A 31 -0.09 10.37 3.03
N ASP A 32 -0.20 11.70 2.98
CA ASP A 32 -1.39 12.37 2.47
C ASP A 32 -1.52 12.21 0.96
N ILE A 33 -0.41 12.20 0.24
CA ILE A 33 -0.40 11.87 -1.19
C ILE A 33 -0.91 10.43 -1.41
N VAL A 34 -0.42 9.47 -0.63
CA VAL A 34 -0.86 8.06 -0.74
C VAL A 34 -2.34 7.93 -0.37
N LYS A 35 -2.80 8.55 0.73
CA LYS A 35 -4.20 8.55 1.17
C LYS A 35 -5.14 9.04 0.06
N ARG A 36 -4.81 10.18 -0.55
CA ARG A 36 -5.62 10.79 -1.64
C ARG A 36 -5.60 9.92 -2.90
N MET A 37 -4.44 9.42 -3.29
CA MET A 37 -4.29 8.55 -4.46
C MET A 37 -5.10 7.26 -4.34
N MET A 38 -5.07 6.65 -3.15
CA MET A 38 -5.72 5.37 -2.88
C MET A 38 -7.19 5.50 -2.48
N GLY A 39 -7.67 6.73 -2.24
CA GLY A 39 -9.05 6.99 -1.83
C GLY A 39 -9.37 6.47 -0.43
N HIS A 40 -8.39 6.44 0.47
CA HIS A 40 -8.61 5.97 1.84
C HIS A 40 -9.37 7.00 2.68
N SER A 41 -10.32 6.52 3.49
CA SER A 41 -11.18 7.33 4.37
C SER A 41 -10.36 8.21 5.30
N ASP A 42 -9.34 7.62 5.93
CA ASP A 42 -8.52 8.24 6.96
C ASP A 42 -7.04 7.80 6.85
N MET A 43 -6.21 8.40 7.69
CA MET A 43 -4.77 8.13 7.70
C MET A 43 -4.44 6.74 8.27
N ILE A 44 -5.26 6.23 9.20
CA ILE A 44 -5.06 4.93 9.83
C ILE A 44 -5.20 3.81 8.80
N VAL A 45 -6.16 3.90 7.88
CA VAL A 45 -6.31 2.97 6.76
C VAL A 45 -5.06 2.98 5.88
N THR A 46 -4.48 4.15 5.60
CA THR A 46 -3.25 4.29 4.81
C THR A 46 -2.04 3.67 5.50
N LEU A 47 -1.88 3.90 6.81
CA LEU A 47 -0.81 3.33 7.61
C LEU A 47 -0.92 1.80 7.71
N LYS A 48 -2.11 1.26 7.97
CA LYS A 48 -2.37 -0.19 7.98
C LYS A 48 -2.03 -0.82 6.63
N TYR A 49 -2.40 -0.16 5.53
CA TYR A 49 -2.12 -0.62 4.18
C TYR A 49 -0.62 -0.59 3.84
N LEU A 50 0.10 0.49 4.16
CA LEU A 50 1.55 0.55 3.93
C LEU A 50 2.32 -0.46 4.81
N ARG A 51 1.83 -0.73 6.03
CA ARG A 51 2.36 -1.80 6.87
C ARG A 51 2.15 -3.17 6.24
N SER A 52 0.94 -3.49 5.75
CA SER A 52 0.69 -4.78 5.09
C SER A 52 1.49 -4.98 3.81
N LEU A 53 1.94 -3.88 3.19
CA LEU A 53 2.86 -3.86 2.05
C LEU A 53 4.35 -3.88 2.44
N GLY A 54 4.68 -3.84 3.74
CA GLY A 54 6.05 -3.86 4.23
C GLY A 54 6.82 -2.54 4.05
N GLU A 55 6.11 -1.44 3.77
CA GLU A 55 6.70 -0.11 3.60
C GLU A 55 6.77 0.70 4.90
N TYR A 56 5.98 0.31 5.90
CA TYR A 56 5.87 1.00 7.17
C TYR A 56 6.06 0.02 8.34
N THR A 57 7.32 -0.15 8.73
CA THR A 57 7.76 -0.86 9.93
C THR A 57 8.60 0.10 10.76
N ASP A 58 7.91 0.97 11.49
CA ASP A 58 8.52 1.58 12.65
C ASP A 58 8.30 0.63 13.83
N ASP A 59 9.33 -0.14 14.18
CA ASP A 59 9.28 -1.07 15.30
C ASP A 59 9.01 -0.34 16.63
N SER A 60 9.30 0.97 16.72
CA SER A 60 9.01 1.78 17.91
C SER A 60 7.51 2.10 18.10
N LEU A 61 6.71 1.96 17.03
CA LEU A 61 5.25 2.17 17.06
C LEU A 61 4.46 0.87 17.14
N ARG A 62 5.14 -0.28 17.22
CA ARG A 62 4.51 -1.59 17.31
C ARG A 62 3.63 -1.71 18.56
N ASP A 63 4.06 -1.11 19.68
CA ASP A 63 3.37 -1.15 20.97
C ASP A 63 2.13 -0.22 21.03
N PHE A 64 2.04 0.77 20.14
CA PHE A 64 0.94 1.75 20.12
C PHE A 64 -0.14 1.42 19.08
N MET A 65 0.08 0.38 18.27
CA MET A 65 -0.85 0.00 17.22
C MET A 65 -1.57 -1.29 17.61
N PRO A 66 -2.92 -1.30 17.63
CA PRO A 66 -3.66 -2.50 17.98
C PRO A 66 -3.35 -3.62 16.99
N ASP A 67 -3.19 -4.83 17.52
CA ASP A 67 -3.01 -6.02 16.70
C ASP A 67 -4.19 -6.14 15.73
N LEU A 68 -3.85 -6.41 14.46
CA LEU A 68 -4.86 -6.68 13.45
C LEU A 68 -5.31 -8.12 13.65
N GLU A 69 -6.45 -8.31 14.34
CA GLU A 69 -7.15 -9.59 14.23
C GLU A 69 -7.56 -9.79 12.77
N SER A 70 -7.04 -10.86 12.18
CA SER A 70 -7.31 -11.34 10.84
C SER A 70 -8.63 -12.08 10.76
#